data_AF-A0A2V4R8D6-F1
#
_entry.id   AF-A0A2V4R8D6-F1
#
_cell.length_a   1.000
_cell.length_b   1.000
_cell.length_c   1.000
_cell.angle_alpha   90.00
_cell.angle_beta   90.00
_cell.angle_gamma   90.00
#
_symmetry.space_group_name_H-M   'P 1'
#
loop_
_entity.id
_entity.type
_entity.pdbx_description
1 polymer ?
#
loop_
_entity_poly.entity_id
_entity_poly.type
_entity_poly.pdbx_seq_one_letter_code
_entity_poly.pdbx_strand_id
1 'polypeptide(L)'
;MTMRTYEHIAYLLIYMLQASGKARFRLSRKSIQSISGRSIIKSALIRNIGEWMEGVAVILPLNRGGYVVISQESLEGIAPLKIADVIPNWKKMDIEALKLQVEAIGAEDDDE
;
A
#
# COMPACT_ATOMS: atom_id res chain seq x y z
N MET A 1 -1.14 26.74 -9.95
CA MET A 1 -1.03 26.00 -8.66
C MET A 1 0.36 25.40 -8.60
N THR A 2 1.17 25.74 -7.60
CA THR A 2 2.57 25.28 -7.51
C THR A 2 2.59 23.77 -7.21
N MET A 3 3.39 23.02 -7.97
CA MET A 3 3.57 21.58 -7.70
C MET A 3 4.26 21.40 -6.35
N ARG A 4 3.72 20.53 -5.51
CA ARG A 4 4.32 20.23 -4.21
C ARG A 4 5.42 19.16 -4.34
N THR A 5 6.48 19.31 -3.55
CA THR A 5 7.53 18.31 -3.40
C THR A 5 6.97 17.03 -2.80
N TYR A 6 7.66 15.90 -2.99
CA TYR A 6 7.24 14.61 -2.43
C TYR A 6 7.21 14.66 -0.90
N GLU A 7 8.26 15.23 -0.31
CA GLU A 7 8.39 15.48 1.14
C GLU A 7 7.20 16.27 1.70
N HIS A 8 6.81 17.39 1.08
CA HIS A 8 5.67 18.18 1.55
C HIS A 8 4.38 17.35 1.54
N ILE A 9 4.15 16.59 0.46
CA ILE A 9 2.97 15.74 0.35
C ILE A 9 2.98 14.67 1.44
N ALA A 10 4.12 14.01 1.66
CA ALA A 10 4.30 12.99 2.70
C ALA A 10 3.98 13.55 4.10
N TYR A 11 4.59 14.67 4.49
CA TYR A 11 4.32 15.30 5.79
C TYR A 11 2.87 15.74 5.95
N LEU A 12 2.22 16.21 4.89
CA LEU A 12 0.79 16.51 4.95
C LEU A 12 -0.05 15.25 5.22
N LEU A 13 0.27 14.13 4.56
CA LEU A 13 -0.44 12.87 4.78
C LEU A 13 -0.20 12.29 6.18
N ILE A 14 1.04 12.37 6.68
CA ILE A 14 1.40 12.00 8.05
C ILE A 14 0.63 12.86 9.05
N TYR A 15 0.63 14.18 8.86
CA TYR A 15 -0.11 15.10 9.72
C TYR A 15 -1.60 14.78 9.73
N MET A 16 -2.21 14.52 8.56
CA MET A 16 -3.60 14.10 8.47
C MET A 16 -3.88 12.82 9.26
N LEU A 17 -2.98 11.84 9.20
CA LEU A 17 -3.09 10.59 9.95
C LEU A 17 -3.14 10.87 11.45
N GLN A 18 -2.11 11.56 11.95
CA GLN A 18 -1.94 11.88 13.38
C GLN A 18 -3.07 12.76 13.90
N ALA A 19 -3.40 13.85 13.20
CA ALA A 19 -4.44 14.79 13.60
C ALA A 19 -5.84 14.14 13.61
N SER A 20 -6.07 13.12 12.79
CA SER A 20 -7.35 12.41 12.76
C SER A 20 -7.51 11.38 13.88
N GLY A 21 -6.43 10.98 14.56
CA GLY A 21 -6.42 9.89 15.54
C GLY A 21 -6.76 8.51 14.95
N LYS A 22 -6.76 8.35 13.62
CA LYS A 22 -7.10 7.10 12.94
C LYS A 22 -5.85 6.30 12.62
N ALA A 23 -5.94 4.98 12.75
CA ALA A 23 -4.90 4.05 12.32
C ALA A 23 -4.68 4.05 10.79
N ARG A 24 -5.72 4.40 10.01
CA ARG A 24 -5.70 4.41 8.55
C ARG A 24 -6.78 5.31 7.97
N PHE A 25 -6.57 5.81 6.76
CA PHE A 25 -7.59 6.52 5.99
C PHE A 25 -7.47 6.29 4.48
N ARG A 26 -8.59 6.42 3.78
CA ARG A 26 -8.66 6.30 2.32
C ARG A 26 -8.53 7.66 1.65
N LEU A 27 -7.85 7.69 0.51
CA LEU A 27 -7.72 8.84 -0.38
C LEU A 27 -8.28 8.50 -1.76
N SER A 28 -9.06 9.41 -2.32
CA SER A 28 -9.42 9.32 -3.73
C SER A 28 -8.22 9.72 -4.61
N ARG A 29 -8.22 9.30 -5.88
CA ARG A 29 -7.24 9.80 -6.86
C ARG A 29 -7.28 11.33 -6.99
N LYS A 30 -8.48 11.91 -6.93
CA LYS A 30 -8.70 13.37 -6.96
C LYS A 30 -8.07 14.09 -5.78
N SER A 31 -8.08 13.46 -4.59
CA SER A 31 -7.41 14.01 -3.40
C SER A 31 -5.91 14.09 -3.61
N ILE A 32 -5.27 13.05 -4.15
CA ILE A 32 -3.83 13.08 -4.47
C ILE A 32 -3.52 14.10 -5.57
N GLN A 33 -4.36 14.23 -6.60
CA GLN A 33 -4.20 15.28 -7.63
C GLN A 33 -4.23 16.68 -7.00
N SER A 34 -5.21 16.95 -6.14
CA SER A 34 -5.34 18.22 -5.43
C SER A 34 -4.14 18.51 -4.53
N ILE A 35 -3.74 17.54 -3.69
CA ILE A 35 -2.63 17.70 -2.76
C ILE A 35 -1.31 17.91 -3.50
N SER A 36 -1.08 17.18 -4.59
CA SER A 36 0.18 17.25 -5.34
C SER A 36 0.27 18.41 -6.32
N GLY A 37 -0.87 19.01 -6.68
CA GLY A 37 -0.96 19.98 -7.78
C GLY A 37 -0.72 19.37 -9.16
N ARG A 38 -0.88 18.03 -9.31
CA ARG A 38 -0.64 17.29 -10.56
C ARG A 38 -1.96 16.80 -11.15
N SER A 39 -2.11 16.95 -12.48
CA SER A 39 -3.26 16.41 -13.21
C SER A 39 -3.20 14.89 -13.38
N ILE A 40 -2.00 14.32 -13.47
CA ILE A 40 -1.78 12.87 -13.66
C ILE A 40 -0.96 12.33 -12.49
N ILE A 41 -1.46 11.24 -11.90
CA ILE A 41 -0.80 10.51 -10.83
C ILE A 41 -0.16 9.26 -11.43
N LYS A 42 1.17 9.22 -11.43
CA LYS A 42 1.96 8.05 -11.85
C LYS A 42 2.37 7.24 -10.61
N SER A 43 2.63 5.95 -10.79
CA SER A 43 3.12 5.06 -9.71
C SER A 43 4.38 5.60 -9.03
N ALA A 44 5.31 6.17 -9.81
CA ALA A 44 6.54 6.79 -9.29
C ALA A 44 6.26 7.91 -8.28
N LEU A 45 5.18 8.68 -8.42
CA LEU A 45 4.82 9.69 -7.43
C LEU A 45 4.52 9.06 -6.07
N ILE A 46 3.72 7.98 -6.08
CA ILE A 46 3.29 7.30 -4.86
C ILE A 46 4.48 6.62 -4.19
N ARG A 47 5.36 5.99 -4.96
CA ARG A 47 6.60 5.40 -4.46
C ARG A 47 7.47 6.45 -3.77
N ASN A 48 7.75 7.57 -4.45
CA ASN A 48 8.59 8.61 -3.89
C ASN A 48 7.96 9.27 -2.65
N ILE A 49 6.63 9.41 -2.58
CA ILE A 49 5.94 9.85 -1.35
C ILE A 49 6.15 8.82 -0.23
N GLY A 50 6.02 7.53 -0.54
CA GLY A 50 6.19 6.43 0.42
C GLY A 50 7.59 6.40 1.04
N GLU A 51 8.64 6.67 0.24
CA GLU A 51 10.02 6.79 0.74
C GLU A 51 10.15 7.86 1.84
N TRP A 52 9.45 8.99 1.72
CA TRP A 52 9.44 10.04 2.75
C TRP A 52 8.55 9.71 3.96
N MET A 53 7.67 8.70 3.86
CA MET A 53 6.78 8.27 4.94
C MET A 53 7.34 7.07 5.72
N GLU A 54 8.49 6.53 5.30
CA GLU A 54 9.14 5.38 5.90
C GLU A 54 9.34 5.56 7.42
N GLY A 55 9.03 4.51 8.18
CA GLY A 55 9.10 4.53 9.65
C GLY A 55 7.87 5.13 10.34
N VAL A 56 6.94 5.75 9.61
CA VAL A 56 5.74 6.37 10.19
C VAL A 56 4.46 5.76 9.62
N ALA A 57 4.37 5.68 8.29
CA ALA A 57 3.17 5.23 7.61
C ALA A 57 3.48 4.69 6.21
N VAL A 58 2.56 3.88 5.68
CA VAL A 58 2.65 3.33 4.32
C VAL A 58 1.48 3.85 3.49
N ILE A 59 1.74 4.20 2.22
CA ILE A 59 0.72 4.54 1.22
C ILE A 59 0.65 3.46 0.14
N LEU A 60 -0.53 2.89 -0.08
CA LEU A 60 -0.75 1.82 -1.07
C LEU A 60 -1.89 2.15 -2.03
N PRO A 61 -1.79 1.78 -3.32
CA PRO A 61 -2.93 1.83 -4.24
C PRO A 61 -3.98 0.78 -3.87
N LEU A 62 -5.25 1.05 -4.16
CA LEU A 62 -6.35 0.11 -3.96
C LEU A 62 -6.85 -0.46 -5.30
N ASN A 63 -7.30 -1.71 -5.31
CA ASN A 63 -7.80 -2.40 -6.51
C ASN A 63 -8.95 -1.65 -7.21
N ARG A 64 -9.88 -1.10 -6.42
CA ARG A 64 -11.02 -0.29 -6.92
C ARG A 64 -10.68 1.20 -7.06
N GLY A 65 -9.40 1.54 -7.11
CA GLY A 65 -8.91 2.90 -7.27
C GLY A 65 -8.82 3.73 -5.99
N GLY A 66 -7.99 4.77 -6.07
CA GLY A 66 -7.57 5.56 -4.92
C GLY A 66 -6.41 4.90 -4.17
N TYR A 67 -6.21 5.34 -2.94
CA TYR A 67 -5.08 4.96 -2.09
C TYR A 67 -5.55 4.79 -0.64
N VAL A 68 -4.79 4.04 0.13
CA VAL A 68 -4.91 3.98 1.58
C VAL A 68 -3.60 4.44 2.19
N VAL A 69 -3.69 5.20 3.29
CA VAL A 69 -2.57 5.52 4.16
C VAL A 69 -2.80 4.77 5.47
N ILE A 70 -1.80 4.04 5.94
CA ILE A 70 -1.86 3.18 7.14
C ILE A 70 -0.68 3.52 8.04
N SER A 71 -0.94 3.76 9.32
CA SER A 71 0.11 3.94 10.33
C SER A 71 0.91 2.65 10.50
N GLN A 72 2.23 2.77 10.60
CA GLN A 72 3.10 1.61 10.79
C GLN A 72 2.85 0.95 12.16
N GLU A 73 2.58 1.74 13.19
CA GLU A 73 2.18 1.26 14.52
C GLU A 73 0.98 0.30 14.47
N SER A 74 -0.03 0.59 13.65
CA SER A 74 -1.20 -0.31 13.51
C SER A 74 -0.88 -1.66 12.88
N LEU A 75 0.31 -1.81 12.28
CA LEU A 75 0.78 -3.06 11.69
C LEU A 75 1.62 -3.89 12.67
N GLU A 76 2.10 -3.32 13.78
CA GLU A 76 2.97 -4.01 14.74
C GLU A 76 2.25 -5.16 15.48
N GLY A 77 0.93 -5.04 15.67
CA GLY A 77 0.11 -6.07 16.31
C GLY A 77 -0.24 -7.27 15.43
N ILE A 78 0.22 -7.29 14.16
CA ILE A 78 -0.10 -8.38 13.23
C ILE A 78 0.77 -9.60 13.54
N ALA A 79 0.12 -10.74 13.78
CA ALA A 79 0.83 -11.99 14.05
C ALA A 79 1.73 -12.39 12.86
N PRO A 80 2.99 -12.75 13.11
CA PRO A 80 3.88 -13.17 12.04
C PRO A 80 3.40 -14.50 11.45
N LEU A 81 3.26 -14.55 10.13
CA LEU A 81 2.93 -15.77 9.39
C LEU A 81 4.23 -16.50 9.04
N LYS A 82 4.43 -17.70 9.59
CA LYS A 82 5.61 -18.50 9.23
C LYS A 82 5.36 -19.19 7.90
N ILE A 83 6.33 -19.10 6.99
CA ILE A 83 6.24 -19.72 5.66
C ILE A 83 5.98 -21.23 5.78
N ALA A 84 6.62 -21.92 6.72
CA ALA A 84 6.45 -23.36 6.91
C ALA A 84 5.05 -23.76 7.39
N ASP A 85 4.30 -22.85 8.03
CA ASP A 85 2.93 -23.11 8.50
C ASP A 85 1.93 -23.09 7.33
N VAL A 86 2.26 -22.39 6.24
CA VAL A 86 1.42 -22.26 5.03
C VAL A 86 1.91 -23.17 3.91
N ILE A 87 3.23 -23.24 3.72
CA ILE A 87 3.90 -23.94 2.63
C ILE A 87 5.05 -24.78 3.22
N PRO A 88 4.78 -25.99 3.75
CA PRO A 88 5.76 -26.81 4.46
C PRO A 88 7.02 -27.15 3.64
N ASN A 89 6.88 -27.28 2.31
CA ASN A 89 7.95 -27.65 1.40
C ASN A 89 8.47 -26.47 0.55
N TRP A 90 8.29 -25.22 0.99
CA TRP A 90 8.61 -24.02 0.20
C TRP A 90 10.03 -24.02 -0.39
N LYS A 91 11.01 -24.62 0.29
CA LYS A 91 12.41 -24.71 -0.17
C LYS A 91 12.61 -25.58 -1.43
N LYS A 92 11.66 -26.46 -1.73
CA LYS A 92 11.72 -27.40 -2.86
C LYS A 92 10.84 -26.96 -4.04
N MET A 93 10.10 -25.87 -3.89
CA MET A 93 9.22 -25.35 -4.95
C MET A 93 10.03 -24.47 -5.89
N ASP A 94 9.93 -24.76 -7.18
CA ASP A 94 10.44 -23.86 -8.21
C ASP A 94 9.41 -22.78 -8.56
N ILE A 95 9.83 -21.84 -9.40
CA ILE A 95 9.01 -20.68 -9.78
C ILE A 95 7.76 -21.07 -10.59
N GLU A 96 7.82 -22.14 -11.40
CA GLU A 96 6.69 -22.57 -12.22
C GLU A 96 5.62 -23.25 -11.37
N ALA A 97 6.03 -24.09 -10.41
CA ALA A 97 5.14 -24.66 -9.41
C ALA A 97 4.47 -23.54 -8.58
N LEU A 98 5.19 -22.48 -8.22
CA LEU A 98 4.62 -21.35 -7.48
C LEU A 98 3.59 -20.57 -8.30
N LYS A 99 3.86 -20.29 -9.58
CA LYS A 99 2.90 -19.60 -10.46
C LYS A 99 1.59 -20.37 -10.59
N LEU A 100 1.67 -21.68 -10.82
CA LEU A 100 0.49 -22.55 -10.94
C LEU A 100 -0.38 -22.49 -9.68
N GLN A 101 0.23 -22.48 -8.49
CA GLN A 101 -0.48 -22.40 -7.22
C GLN A 101 -1.17 -21.04 -7.03
N VAL A 102 -0.53 -19.94 -7.42
CA VAL A 102 -1.15 -18.59 -7.35
C VAL A 102 -2.34 -18.49 -8.30
N GLU A 103 -2.22 -19.01 -9.52
CA GLU A 103 -3.31 -19.04 -10.50
C GLU A 103 -4.49 -19.90 -10.04
N ALA A 104 -4.22 -21.06 -9.44
CA ALA A 104 -5.26 -21.93 -8.89
C ALA A 104 -6.07 -21.24 -7.77
N ILE A 105 -5.40 -20.55 -6.85
CA ILE A 105 -6.07 -19.82 -5.75
C ILE A 105 -6.94 -18.68 -6.30
N GLY A 106 -6.47 -17.96 -7.34
CA GLY A 106 -7.24 -16.86 -7.94
C GLY A 106 -8.45 -17.31 -8.75
N ALA A 107 -8.45 -18.55 -9.26
CA ALA A 107 -9.56 -19.10 -10.05
C ALA A 107 -10.74 -19.59 -9.19
N GLU A 108 -10.51 -19.96 -7.93
CA GLU A 108 -11.57 -20.37 -7.01
C GLU A 108 -12.47 -19.21 -6.55
N ASP A 109 -11.98 -17.96 -6.65
CA ASP A 109 -12.70 -16.73 -6.25
C ASP A 109 -13.63 -16.15 -7.35
N ASP A 110 -13.58 -16.66 -8.59
CA ASP A 110 -14.34 -16.15 -9.74
C ASP A 110 -15.64 -16.94 -10.03
N ASP A 111 -15.92 -18.02 -9.27
CA ASP A 111 -17.09 -18.90 -9.43
C ASP A 111 -18.25 -18.61 -8.44
N GLU A 112 -18.23 -17.49 -7.68
CA GLU A 112 -19.33 -17.03 -6.80
C GLU A 112 -20.04 -15.73 -7.26
#